data_AF-A0A3D4XDQ5-F1
#
_entry.id   AF-A0A3D4XDQ5-F1
#
_cell.length_a   1.000
_cell.length_b   1.000
_cell.length_c   1.000
_cell.angle_alpha   90.00
_cell.angle_beta   90.00
_cell.angle_gamma   90.00
#
_symmetry.space_group_name_H-M   'P 1'
#
loop_
_entity.id
_entity.type
_entity.pdbx_description
1 polymer ?
#
loop_
_entity_poly.entity_id
_entity_poly.type
_entity_poly.pdbx_seq_one_letter_code
_entity_poly.pdbx_strand_id
1 'polypeptide(L)'
;MFKKSFFIYSGIIVIILFTALSGCGVSSRSRQNNMSQWERDYRRDYNNRLSYNERRINELKDSRHRERIYVIETRNNNMKKRLDSFKGNSRNEWDSFKREFNRDMRKVEKSIKSFTKSNNNRNNSDRNNKKR
;
A
#
# COMPACT_ATOMS: atom_id res chain seq x y z
N MET A 1 -41.33 28.36 -26.16
CA MET A 1 -39.99 28.52 -25.57
C MET A 1 -40.08 28.30 -24.06
N PHE A 2 -39.69 27.11 -23.56
CA PHE A 2 -39.43 26.88 -22.14
C PHE A 2 -38.24 25.91 -22.01
N LYS A 3 -37.48 26.10 -20.94
CA LYS A 3 -36.01 26.01 -20.91
C LYS A 3 -35.48 24.57 -20.91
N LYS A 4 -34.46 24.33 -21.74
CA LYS A 4 -33.48 23.25 -21.58
C LYS A 4 -32.77 23.44 -20.23
N SER A 5 -32.82 22.45 -19.34
CA SER A 5 -31.75 22.11 -18.37
C SER A 5 -32.20 21.04 -17.35
N PHE A 6 -32.76 19.92 -17.82
CA PHE A 6 -33.09 18.78 -16.94
C PHE A 6 -32.05 17.64 -16.99
N PHE A 7 -30.87 17.86 -17.60
CA PHE A 7 -29.87 16.81 -17.84
C PHE A 7 -28.56 16.96 -17.06
N ILE A 8 -28.54 17.69 -15.94
CA ILE A 8 -27.33 17.87 -15.12
C ILE A 8 -27.44 17.20 -13.73
N TYR A 9 -28.64 16.80 -13.30
CA TYR A 9 -28.86 16.25 -11.94
C TYR A 9 -28.88 14.72 -11.82
N SER A 10 -28.76 13.97 -12.92
CA SER A 10 -28.78 12.49 -12.89
C SER A 10 -27.40 11.85 -12.59
N GLY A 11 -26.30 12.60 -12.76
CA GLY A 11 -24.95 12.05 -12.60
C GLY A 11 -24.28 12.29 -11.24
N ILE A 12 -24.79 13.21 -10.42
CA ILE A 12 -24.07 13.68 -9.21
C ILE A 12 -24.64 13.05 -7.92
N ILE A 13 -25.89 12.59 -7.91
CA ILE A 13 -26.55 12.06 -6.69
C ILE A 13 -26.17 10.61 -6.38
N VAL A 14 -25.66 9.83 -7.36
CA VAL A 14 -25.35 8.40 -7.15
C VAL A 14 -23.99 8.15 -6.50
N ILE A 15 -23.07 9.11 -6.49
CA ILE A 15 -21.68 8.88 -6.03
C ILE A 15 -21.49 9.12 -4.52
N ILE A 16 -22.40 9.83 -3.85
CA ILE A 16 -22.18 10.24 -2.44
C ILE A 16 -22.61 9.17 -1.42
N LEU A 17 -23.44 8.18 -1.82
CA LEU A 17 -23.95 7.16 -0.88
C LEU A 17 -23.04 5.93 -0.66
N PHE A 18 -21.90 5.82 -1.33
CA PHE A 18 -20.98 4.67 -1.20
C PHE A 18 -19.70 4.96 -0.39
N THR A 19 -19.69 5.98 0.48
CA THR A 19 -18.52 6.30 1.33
C THR A 19 -18.71 5.99 2.81
N ALA A 20 -19.67 5.13 3.15
CA ALA A 20 -19.84 4.62 4.51
C ALA A 20 -19.68 3.10 4.55
N LEU A 21 -18.50 2.61 4.17
CA LEU A 21 -17.99 1.30 4.60
C LEU A 21 -16.47 1.32 4.40
N SER A 22 -15.75 1.47 5.50
CA SER A 22 -14.31 1.44 5.60
C SER A 22 -13.75 0.14 5.01
N GLY A 23 -13.33 0.15 3.74
CA GLY A 23 -12.73 -1.02 3.10
C GLY A 23 -12.31 -0.76 1.66
N CYS A 24 -11.00 -0.78 1.40
CA CYS A 24 -10.36 -1.05 0.11
C CYS A 24 -10.79 -0.20 -1.11
N GLY A 25 -10.03 0.88 -1.35
CA GLY A 25 -9.54 1.22 -2.69
C GLY A 25 -10.58 1.50 -3.78
N VAL A 26 -11.03 2.74 -3.87
CA VAL A 26 -11.53 3.29 -5.14
C VAL A 26 -10.32 3.47 -6.08
N SER A 27 -9.92 2.40 -6.77
CA SER A 27 -8.98 2.52 -7.88
C SER A 27 -9.70 3.23 -9.03
N SER A 28 -9.35 4.50 -9.25
CA SER A 28 -9.82 5.28 -10.41
C SER A 28 -9.36 4.59 -11.69
N ARG A 29 -10.28 3.88 -12.36
CA ARG A 29 -10.04 3.03 -13.53
C ARG A 29 -10.04 3.89 -14.82
N SER A 30 -9.21 4.94 -14.89
CA SER A 30 -9.18 5.85 -16.05
C SER A 30 -7.79 6.13 -16.65
N ARG A 31 -6.76 5.29 -16.40
CA ARG A 31 -5.43 5.45 -17.03
C ARG A 31 -4.84 4.17 -17.64
N GLN A 32 -5.66 3.27 -18.19
CA GLN A 32 -5.19 1.94 -18.60
C GLN A 32 -4.83 1.80 -20.09
N ASN A 33 -5.15 2.77 -20.96
CA ASN A 33 -5.07 2.56 -22.42
C ASN A 33 -3.72 2.92 -23.08
N ASN A 34 -2.73 3.46 -22.36
CA ASN A 34 -1.43 3.86 -22.92
C ASN A 34 -0.22 3.45 -22.06
N MET A 35 -0.35 2.39 -21.26
CA MET A 35 0.74 1.90 -20.41
C MET A 35 1.54 0.82 -21.14
N SER A 36 2.87 0.94 -21.16
CA SER A 36 3.74 -0.11 -21.70
C SER A 36 3.60 -1.41 -20.89
N GLN A 37 3.92 -2.55 -21.49
CA GLN A 37 3.83 -3.84 -20.79
C GLN A 37 4.75 -3.90 -19.56
N TRP A 38 5.99 -3.45 -19.69
CA TRP A 38 6.94 -3.46 -18.58
C TRP A 38 6.50 -2.56 -17.41
N GLU A 39 5.83 -1.44 -17.69
CA GLU A 39 5.28 -0.59 -16.63
C GLU A 39 4.17 -1.32 -15.86
N ARG A 40 3.27 -2.01 -16.58
CA ARG A 40 2.22 -2.83 -15.97
C ARG A 40 2.82 -3.89 -15.05
N ASP A 41 3.86 -4.58 -15.51
CA ASP A 41 4.51 -5.64 -14.73
C ASP A 41 5.16 -5.10 -13.45
N TYR A 42 5.86 -3.96 -13.52
CA TYR A 42 6.47 -3.34 -12.34
C TYR A 42 5.43 -2.84 -11.33
N ARG A 43 4.38 -2.18 -11.80
CA ARG A 43 3.29 -1.72 -10.93
C ARG A 43 2.61 -2.90 -10.24
N ARG A 44 2.37 -3.99 -10.95
CA ARG A 44 1.81 -5.22 -10.38
C ARG A 44 2.72 -5.80 -9.29
N ASP A 45 4.02 -5.94 -9.55
CA ASP A 45 4.98 -6.44 -8.54
C ASP A 45 4.94 -5.58 -7.27
N TYR A 46 5.06 -4.26 -7.42
CA TYR A 46 5.05 -3.36 -6.27
C TYR A 46 3.74 -3.36 -5.51
N ASN A 47 2.60 -3.39 -6.21
CA ASN A 47 1.29 -3.50 -5.57
C ASN A 47 1.15 -4.80 -4.77
N ASN A 48 1.61 -5.93 -5.31
CA ASN A 48 1.60 -7.20 -4.60
C ASN A 48 2.44 -7.13 -3.31
N ARG A 49 3.63 -6.55 -3.38
CA ARG A 49 4.52 -6.41 -2.21
C ARG A 49 3.97 -5.44 -1.16
N LEU A 50 3.40 -4.31 -1.58
CA LEU A 50 2.76 -3.34 -0.68
C LEU A 50 1.52 -3.90 0.01
N SER A 51 0.71 -4.68 -0.72
CA SER A 51 -0.46 -5.39 -0.19
C SER A 51 -0.05 -6.48 0.81
N TYR A 52 1.00 -7.23 0.49
CA TYR A 52 1.57 -8.20 1.40
C TYR A 52 2.09 -7.55 2.69
N ASN A 53 2.82 -6.43 2.58
CA ASN A 53 3.28 -5.67 3.73
C ASN A 53 2.13 -5.12 4.58
N GLU A 54 1.07 -4.63 3.95
CA GLU A 54 -0.13 -4.15 4.65
C GLU A 54 -0.79 -5.24 5.50
N ARG A 55 -0.94 -6.46 4.96
CA ARG A 55 -1.46 -7.60 5.73
C ARG A 55 -0.61 -7.88 6.97
N ARG A 56 0.71 -7.93 6.80
CA ARG A 56 1.65 -8.15 7.92
C ARG A 56 1.66 -7.00 8.92
N ILE A 57 1.48 -5.76 8.48
CA ILE A 57 1.36 -4.59 9.36
C ILE A 57 0.07 -4.71 10.18
N ASN A 58 -1.04 -5.12 9.57
CA ASN A 58 -2.31 -5.32 10.25
C ASN A 58 -2.23 -6.42 11.32
N GLU A 59 -1.55 -7.54 11.03
CA GLU A 59 -1.27 -8.59 12.02
C GLU A 59 -0.47 -8.09 13.23
N LEU A 60 0.31 -7.01 13.06
CA LEU A 60 1.12 -6.43 14.13
C LEU A 60 0.37 -5.36 14.94
N LYS A 61 -0.77 -4.85 14.48
CA LYS A 61 -1.48 -3.70 15.11
C LYS A 61 -1.86 -3.94 16.57
N ASP A 62 -2.10 -5.19 16.95
CA ASP A 62 -2.42 -5.57 18.33
C ASP A 62 -1.18 -5.70 19.25
N SER A 63 0.03 -5.48 18.71
CA SER A 63 1.24 -5.53 19.53
C SER A 63 1.41 -4.28 20.41
N ARG A 64 2.24 -4.42 21.45
CA ARG A 64 2.61 -3.31 22.35
C ARG A 64 3.47 -2.22 21.69
N HIS A 65 3.83 -2.37 20.41
CA HIS A 65 4.72 -1.47 19.68
C HIS A 65 3.98 -0.55 18.69
N ARG A 66 2.81 -0.03 19.10
CA ARG A 66 1.89 0.76 18.25
C ARG A 66 2.57 1.90 17.49
N GLU A 67 3.43 2.68 18.15
CA GLU A 67 4.13 3.81 17.52
C GLU A 67 5.03 3.36 16.36
N ARG A 68 5.83 2.31 16.57
CA ARG A 68 6.73 1.80 15.52
C ARG A 68 5.93 1.20 14.36
N ILE A 69 4.79 0.58 14.64
CA ILE A 69 3.88 0.04 13.61
C ILE A 69 3.26 1.17 12.81
N TYR A 70 2.81 2.24 13.47
CA TYR A 70 2.27 3.42 12.81
C TYR A 70 3.28 4.01 11.82
N VAL A 71 4.55 4.17 12.22
CA VAL A 71 5.61 4.66 11.33
C VAL A 71 5.78 3.77 10.09
N ILE A 72 5.70 2.45 10.26
CA ILE A 72 5.83 1.49 9.16
C ILE A 72 4.60 1.55 8.24
N GLU A 73 3.40 1.66 8.81
CA GLU A 73 2.15 1.84 8.07
C GLU A 73 2.17 3.13 7.24
N THR A 74 2.56 4.25 7.85
CA THR A 74 2.72 5.53 7.15
C THR A 74 3.70 5.42 5.99
N ARG A 75 4.85 4.75 6.17
CA ARG A 75 5.82 4.53 5.08
C ARG A 75 5.25 3.68 3.97
N ASN A 76 4.56 2.57 4.29
CA ASN A 76 3.92 1.71 3.29
C ASN A 76 2.85 2.48 2.50
N ASN A 77 2.04 3.29 3.18
CA ASN A 77 1.00 4.12 2.56
C ASN A 77 1.58 5.23 1.68
N ASN A 78 2.67 5.87 2.13
CA ASN A 78 3.36 6.87 1.32
C ASN A 78 3.97 6.25 0.05
N MET A 79 4.47 5.01 0.13
CA MET A 79 4.94 4.29 -1.04
C MET A 79 3.83 3.96 -2.04
N LYS A 80 2.64 3.54 -1.57
CA LYS A 80 1.45 3.37 -2.42
C LYS A 80 1.14 4.67 -3.18
N LYS A 81 1.02 5.79 -2.44
CA LYS A 81 0.77 7.11 -3.05
C LYS A 81 1.82 7.49 -4.08
N ARG A 82 3.12 7.28 -3.78
CA ARG A 82 4.22 7.54 -4.72
C ARG A 82 4.10 6.71 -5.99
N LEU A 83 3.78 5.42 -5.88
CA LEU A 83 3.59 4.55 -7.03
C LEU A 83 2.39 5.01 -7.87
N ASP A 84 1.27 5.33 -7.24
CA ASP A 84 0.05 5.78 -7.92
C ASP A 84 0.23 7.13 -8.62
N SER A 85 0.97 8.06 -7.99
CA SER A 85 1.24 9.38 -8.54
C SER A 85 2.33 9.39 -9.61
N PHE A 86 3.19 8.36 -9.66
CA PHE A 86 4.31 8.32 -10.59
C PHE A 86 3.83 8.21 -12.04
N LYS A 87 4.37 9.04 -12.93
CA LYS A 87 4.04 9.13 -14.36
C LYS A 87 5.30 9.08 -15.23
N GLY A 88 6.22 8.15 -14.93
CA GLY A 88 7.44 7.99 -15.73
C GLY A 88 7.10 7.66 -17.18
N ASN A 89 7.59 8.47 -18.11
CA ASN A 89 7.34 8.37 -19.54
C ASN A 89 8.46 7.60 -20.26
N SER A 90 9.57 7.32 -19.58
CA SER A 90 10.72 6.61 -20.13
C SER A 90 11.23 5.50 -19.22
N ARG A 91 11.95 4.54 -19.81
CA ARG A 91 12.57 3.44 -19.06
C ARG A 91 13.61 3.92 -18.04
N ASN A 92 14.35 4.99 -18.37
CA ASN A 92 15.36 5.59 -17.50
C ASN A 92 14.74 6.22 -16.23
N GLU A 93 13.60 6.90 -16.36
CA GLU A 93 12.85 7.43 -15.22
C GLU A 93 12.35 6.29 -14.33
N TRP A 94 11.86 5.21 -14.94
CA TRP A 94 11.44 4.01 -14.22
C TRP A 94 12.60 3.31 -13.52
N ASP A 95 13.77 3.22 -14.14
CA ASP A 95 14.95 2.63 -13.51
C ASP A 95 15.41 3.46 -12.30
N SER A 96 15.38 4.79 -12.42
CA SER A 96 15.69 5.69 -11.32
C SER A 96 14.67 5.55 -10.17
N PHE A 97 13.38 5.56 -10.50
CA PHE A 97 12.30 5.35 -9.53
C PHE A 97 12.45 4.00 -8.81
N LYS A 98 12.64 2.90 -9.56
CA LYS A 98 12.79 1.55 -8.99
C LYS A 98 13.94 1.47 -8.00
N ARG A 99 15.08 2.12 -8.26
CA ARG A 99 16.23 2.09 -7.33
C ARG A 99 15.85 2.63 -5.95
N GLU A 100 15.23 3.80 -5.90
CA GLU A 100 14.79 4.41 -4.65
C GLU A 100 13.65 3.64 -4.01
N PHE A 101 12.65 3.29 -4.82
CA PHE A 101 11.46 2.57 -4.36
C PHE A 101 11.83 1.21 -3.74
N ASN A 102 12.77 0.48 -4.36
CA ASN A 102 13.29 -0.78 -3.82
C ASN A 102 14.04 -0.58 -2.50
N ARG A 103 14.80 0.51 -2.36
CA ARG A 103 15.51 0.83 -1.11
C ARG A 103 14.51 1.07 0.02
N ASP A 104 13.45 1.82 -0.24
CA ASP A 104 12.41 2.10 0.75
C ASP A 104 11.60 0.84 1.08
N MET A 105 11.26 0.04 0.06
CA MET A 105 10.57 -1.24 0.24
C MET A 105 11.35 -2.17 1.17
N ARG A 106 12.67 -2.32 0.94
CA ARG A 106 13.53 -3.16 1.78
C ARG A 106 13.58 -2.69 3.22
N LYS A 107 13.55 -1.37 3.46
CA LYS A 107 13.51 -0.80 4.81
C LYS A 107 12.19 -1.14 5.51
N VAL A 108 11.06 -1.03 4.81
CA VAL A 108 9.74 -1.41 5.33
C VAL A 108 9.71 -2.91 5.65
N GLU A 109 10.07 -3.76 4.69
CA GLU A 109 10.08 -5.22 4.84
C GLU A 109 10.98 -5.67 6.00
N LYS A 110 12.18 -5.08 6.13
CA LYS A 110 13.11 -5.35 7.24
C LYS A 110 12.53 -4.92 8.59
N SER A 111 11.86 -3.77 8.63
CA SER A 111 11.23 -3.27 9.86
C SER A 111 10.12 -4.23 10.31
N ILE A 112 9.25 -4.67 9.40
CA ILE A 112 8.20 -5.66 9.72
C ILE A 112 8.83 -6.98 10.20
N LYS A 113 9.86 -7.49 9.50
CA LYS A 113 10.55 -8.75 9.88
C LYS A 113 11.19 -8.69 11.28
N SER A 114 11.62 -7.51 11.72
CA SER A 114 12.21 -7.36 13.06
C SER A 114 11.23 -7.67 14.19
N PHE A 115 9.93 -7.41 14.01
CA PHE A 115 8.89 -7.78 14.99
C PHE A 115 8.70 -9.29 15.07
N THR A 116 8.68 -9.98 13.92
CA THR A 116 8.54 -11.44 13.88
C THR A 116 9.75 -12.14 14.52
N LYS A 117 10.98 -11.66 14.25
CA LYS A 117 12.20 -12.24 14.84
C LYS A 117 12.27 -12.04 16.36
N SER A 118 11.82 -10.89 16.86
CA SER A 118 11.76 -10.63 18.30
C SER A 118 10.83 -11.61 19.02
N ASN A 119 9.74 -12.07 18.38
CA ASN A 119 8.80 -13.00 19.00
C ASN A 119 9.39 -14.42 19.11
N ASN A 120 10.08 -14.88 18.06
CA ASN A 120 10.71 -16.21 18.05
C ASN A 120 11.85 -16.34 19.07
N ASN A 121 12.64 -15.28 19.25
CA ASN A 121 13.74 -15.30 20.23
C ASN A 121 13.23 -15.36 21.68
N ARG A 122 12.15 -14.64 22.02
CA ARG A 122 11.53 -14.70 23.37
C ARG A 122 11.00 -16.10 23.67
N ASN A 123 10.26 -16.69 22.74
CA ASN A 123 9.69 -18.03 22.92
C ASN A 123 10.75 -19.13 23.13
N ASN A 124 11.94 -19.01 22.54
CA ASN A 124 13.03 -19.95 22.76
C ASN A 124 13.73 -19.76 24.12
N SER A 125 13.86 -18.52 24.60
CA SER A 125 14.40 -18.24 25.94
C SER A 125 13.52 -18.83 27.04
N ASP A 126 12.20 -18.66 26.93
CA ASP A 126 11.24 -19.15 27.93
C ASP A 126 11.21 -20.69 27.98
N ARG A 127 11.35 -21.37 26.84
CA ARG A 127 11.45 -22.84 26.78
C ARG A 127 12.72 -23.38 27.43
N ASN A 128 13.84 -22.69 27.28
CA ASN A 128 15.12 -23.13 27.85
C ASN A 128 15.17 -22.88 29.37
N ASN A 129 14.47 -21.87 29.87
CA ASN A 129 14.41 -21.59 31.31
C ASN A 129 13.46 -22.53 32.07
N LYS A 130 12.47 -23.13 31.39
CA LYS A 130 11.54 -24.12 31.99
C LYS A 130 12.08 -25.56 32.04
N LYS A 131 13.25 -25.80 31.44
CA LYS A 131 13.93 -27.11 31.39
C LYS A 131 15.13 -27.21 32.35
N ARG A 132 15.40 -26.16 33.13
CA ARG A 132 16.38 -26.13 34.23
C ARG A 132 15.62 -26.14 35.54
#